data_AF-A0A0Q6WU49-F1
#
_entry.id   AF-A0A0Q6WU49-F1
#
_cell.length_a   1.000
_cell.length_b   1.000
_cell.length_c   1.000
_cell.angle_alpha   90.00
_cell.angle_beta   90.00
_cell.angle_gamma   90.00
#
_symmetry.space_group_name_H-M   'P 1'
#
loop_
_entity.id
_entity.type
_entity.pdbx_description
1 polymer ?
#
loop_
_entity_poly.entity_id
_entity_poly.type
_entity_poly.pdbx_seq_one_letter_code
_entity_poly.pdbx_strand_id
1 'polypeptide(L)'
;MNKTDLIEHLAAKHELSKAEAGRVLETLLDAIVTTVKKGGAVSIPGFGSFKQHARAARNGVNPSTGAKIKIAAAKLPKFTAGAGFKAAVDPKAAAKKAAAKPAAKPAAKAKKK
;
A
#
# COMPACT_ATOMS: atom_id res chain seq x y z
N MET A 1 -8.18 13.83 11.17
CA MET A 1 -8.77 13.00 10.10
C MET A 1 -9.08 11.60 10.60
N ASN A 2 -10.31 11.40 11.03
CA ASN A 2 -10.99 10.11 11.14
C ASN A 2 -11.81 9.86 9.84
N LYS A 3 -12.60 8.77 9.82
CA LYS A 3 -13.45 8.41 8.67
C LYS A 3 -14.48 9.49 8.33
N THR A 4 -15.11 10.10 9.34
CA THR A 4 -16.11 11.16 9.17
C THR A 4 -15.48 12.40 8.56
N ASP A 5 -14.31 12.82 9.06
CA ASP A 5 -13.57 13.98 8.52
C ASP A 5 -13.21 13.76 7.03
N LEU A 6 -12.86 12.52 6.63
CA LEU A 6 -12.56 12.18 5.24
C LEU A 6 -13.79 12.29 4.35
N ILE A 7 -14.96 11.86 4.83
CA ILE A 7 -16.23 11.96 4.11
C ILE A 7 -16.61 13.43 3.93
N GLU A 8 -16.46 14.26 4.96
CA GLU A 8 -16.74 15.69 4.86
C GLU A 8 -15.79 16.39 3.88
N HIS A 9 -14.51 16.03 3.90
CA HIS A 9 -13.54 16.58 2.98
C HIS A 9 -13.80 16.15 1.52
N LEU A 10 -14.27 14.92 1.29
CA LEU A 10 -14.72 14.44 -0.03
C LEU A 10 -15.98 15.16 -0.51
N ALA A 11 -16.98 15.31 0.37
CA ALA A 11 -18.22 16.01 0.10
C ALA A 11 -17.96 17.48 -0.27
N ALA A 12 -17.10 18.17 0.49
CA ALA A 12 -16.77 19.58 0.26
C ALA A 12 -15.98 19.80 -1.04
N LYS A 13 -15.07 18.89 -1.41
CA LYS A 13 -14.23 19.04 -2.62
C LYS A 13 -14.93 18.67 -3.92
N HIS A 14 -15.94 17.81 -3.86
CA HIS A 14 -16.61 17.27 -5.04
C HIS A 14 -18.11 17.62 -5.10
N GLU A 15 -18.57 18.51 -4.22
CA GLU A 15 -19.98 18.94 -4.11
C GLU A 15 -20.95 17.75 -4.00
N LEU A 16 -20.50 16.67 -3.33
CA LEU A 16 -21.28 15.45 -3.12
C LEU A 16 -22.08 15.55 -1.82
N SER A 17 -23.19 14.83 -1.75
CA SER A 17 -23.85 14.62 -0.46
C SER A 17 -22.93 13.82 0.49
N LYS A 18 -23.04 14.05 1.81
CA LYS A 18 -22.29 13.25 2.81
C LYS A 18 -22.57 11.75 2.67
N ALA A 19 -23.79 11.39 2.28
CA ALA A 19 -24.20 10.01 2.05
C ALA A 19 -23.47 9.39 0.84
N GLU A 20 -23.37 10.12 -0.27
CA GLU A 20 -22.65 9.66 -1.47
C GLU A 20 -21.15 9.58 -1.22
N ALA A 21 -20.55 10.60 -0.61
CA ALA A 21 -19.14 10.58 -0.24
C ALA A 21 -18.80 9.39 0.68
N GLY A 22 -19.70 9.06 1.62
CA GLY A 22 -19.60 7.86 2.44
C GLY A 22 -19.64 6.56 1.62
N ARG A 23 -20.60 6.42 0.71
CA ARG A 23 -20.73 5.24 -0.17
C ARG A 23 -19.52 5.05 -1.08
N VAL A 24 -18.98 6.13 -1.63
CA VAL A 24 -17.78 6.10 -2.48
C VAL A 24 -16.57 5.62 -1.69
N LEU A 25 -16.38 6.15 -0.47
CA LEU A 25 -15.29 5.73 0.40
C LEU A 25 -15.39 4.25 0.78
N GLU A 26 -16.59 3.79 1.16
CA GLU A 26 -16.82 2.37 1.48
C GLU A 26 -16.53 1.47 0.28
N THR A 27 -17.00 1.85 -0.91
CA THR A 27 -16.80 1.07 -2.14
C THR A 27 -15.32 0.97 -2.49
N LEU A 28 -14.56 2.05 -2.32
CA LEU A 28 -13.11 2.04 -2.52
C LEU A 28 -12.42 1.09 -1.53
N LEU A 29 -12.77 1.17 -0.25
CA LEU A 29 -12.18 0.33 0.79
C LEU A 29 -12.51 -1.15 0.55
N ASP A 30 -13.76 -1.47 0.20
CA ASP A 30 -14.18 -2.83 -0.10
C ASP A 30 -13.47 -3.39 -1.34
N ALA A 31 -13.34 -2.60 -2.41
CA ALA A 31 -12.62 -3.02 -3.61
C ALA A 31 -11.16 -3.38 -3.31
N ILE A 32 -10.48 -2.60 -2.45
CA ILE A 32 -9.12 -2.89 -2.01
C ILE A 32 -9.07 -4.19 -1.21
N VAL A 33 -9.95 -4.34 -0.22
CA VAL A 33 -9.99 -5.53 0.64
C VAL A 33 -10.27 -6.79 -0.17
N THR A 34 -11.30 -6.76 -1.03
CA THR A 34 -11.71 -7.89 -1.87
C THR A 34 -10.60 -8.29 -2.84
N THR A 35 -9.90 -7.33 -3.45
CA THR A 35 -8.79 -7.62 -4.37
C THR A 35 -7.60 -8.25 -3.64
N VAL A 36 -7.21 -7.68 -2.49
CA VAL A 36 -6.07 -8.19 -1.69
C VAL A 36 -6.38 -9.55 -1.08
N LYS A 37 -7.64 -9.80 -0.68
CA LYS A 37 -8.09 -11.10 -0.16
C LYS A 37 -7.93 -12.21 -1.20
N LYS A 38 -8.22 -11.91 -2.47
CA LYS A 38 -8.03 -12.83 -3.61
C LYS A 38 -6.56 -13.03 -4.00
N GLY A 39 -5.62 -12.36 -3.33
CA GLY A 39 -4.18 -12.41 -3.67
C GLY A 39 -3.77 -11.43 -4.77
N GLY A 40 -4.70 -10.60 -5.24
CA GLY A 40 -4.40 -9.51 -6.17
C GLY A 40 -3.62 -8.38 -5.50
N ALA A 41 -3.13 -7.46 -6.33
CA ALA A 41 -2.49 -6.23 -5.89
C ALA A 41 -3.25 -5.02 -6.44
N VAL A 42 -3.49 -4.03 -5.59
CA VAL A 42 -4.06 -2.73 -5.99
C VAL A 42 -2.96 -1.70 -5.95
N SER A 43 -2.64 -1.10 -7.09
CA SER A 43 -1.66 -0.01 -7.18
C SER A 43 -2.38 1.30 -7.45
N ILE A 44 -2.17 2.27 -6.57
CA ILE A 44 -2.66 3.65 -6.73
C ILE A 44 -1.44 4.53 -6.98
N PRO A 45 -1.21 4.97 -8.24
CA PRO A 45 -0.07 5.81 -8.59
C PRO A 45 0.05 7.02 -7.67
N GLY A 46 1.28 7.36 -7.28
CA GLY A 46 1.54 8.45 -6.34
C GLY A 46 1.31 8.08 -4.86
N PHE A 47 0.23 7.37 -4.53
CA PHE A 47 -0.12 7.03 -3.15
C PHE A 47 0.59 5.77 -2.63
N GLY A 48 0.48 4.64 -3.33
CA GLY A 48 1.09 3.39 -2.90
C GLY A 48 0.46 2.14 -3.51
N SER A 49 0.81 0.98 -2.95
CA SER A 49 0.30 -0.30 -3.41
C SER A 49 -0.07 -1.21 -2.25
N PHE A 50 -1.23 -1.86 -2.36
CA PHE A 50 -1.74 -2.86 -1.44
C PHE A 50 -1.55 -4.23 -2.05
N LYS A 51 -0.98 -5.15 -1.28
CA LYS A 51 -0.77 -6.54 -1.71
C LYS A 51 -0.92 -7.51 -0.56
N GLN A 52 -1.22 -8.76 -0.89
CA GLN A 52 -1.12 -9.85 0.07
C GLN A 52 0.36 -10.23 0.25
N HIS A 53 0.76 -10.47 1.50
CA HIS A 53 2.09 -10.92 1.86
C HIS A 53 2.00 -12.21 2.67
N ALA A 54 2.59 -13.28 2.18
CA ALA A 54 2.73 -14.51 2.93
C ALA A 54 3.87 -14.35 3.95
N ARG A 55 3.54 -14.45 5.24
CA ARG A 55 4.52 -14.56 6.32
C ARG A 55 4.74 -16.04 6.60
N ALA A 56 5.98 -16.49 6.49
CA ALA A 56 6.37 -17.86 6.82
C ALA A 56 6.21 -18.15 8.32
N ALA A 57 6.02 -19.42 8.65
CA ALA A 57 6.00 -19.87 10.03
C ALA A 57 7.36 -19.61 10.68
N ARG A 58 7.36 -19.14 11.93
CA ARG A 58 8.58 -18.84 12.67
C ARG A 58 8.39 -19.11 14.15
N ASN A 59 9.49 -19.31 14.86
CA ASN A 59 9.45 -19.41 16.31
C ASN A 59 9.45 -18.00 16.91
N GLY A 60 8.52 -17.75 17.80
CA GLY A 60 8.44 -16.55 18.63
C GLY A 60 8.57 -16.92 20.11
N VAL A 61 8.57 -15.90 20.96
CA VAL A 61 8.61 -16.05 22.41
C VAL A 61 7.35 -15.41 22.99
N ASN A 62 6.69 -16.09 23.92
CA ASN A 62 5.57 -15.50 24.65
C ASN A 62 6.10 -14.36 25.54
N PRO A 63 5.66 -13.11 25.38
CA PRO A 63 6.09 -12.02 26.23
C PRO A 63 5.76 -12.24 27.71
N SER A 64 4.68 -12.97 28.01
CA SER A 64 4.20 -13.18 29.39
C SER A 64 4.82 -14.39 30.09
N THR A 65 5.30 -15.40 29.35
CA THR A 65 5.79 -16.67 29.95
C THR A 65 7.20 -17.07 29.51
N GLY A 66 7.81 -16.38 28.55
CA GLY A 66 9.14 -16.72 28.02
C GLY A 66 9.20 -18.03 27.22
N ALA A 67 8.10 -18.78 27.12
CA ALA A 67 8.04 -20.03 26.37
C ALA A 67 8.19 -19.78 24.87
N LYS A 68 8.90 -20.69 24.19
CA LYS A 68 9.00 -20.69 22.72
C LYS A 68 7.66 -21.12 22.12
N ILE A 69 7.03 -20.25 21.33
CA ILE A 69 5.78 -20.53 20.63
C ILE A 69 6.05 -20.63 19.13
N LYS A 70 5.47 -21.62 18.46
CA LYS A 70 5.46 -21.69 17.00
C LYS A 70 4.37 -20.78 16.44
N ILE A 71 4.74 -19.74 15.70
CA ILE A 71 3.81 -18.84 15.01
C ILE A 71 3.56 -19.42 13.62
N ALA A 72 2.31 -19.80 13.33
CA ALA A 72 1.92 -20.36 12.05
C ALA A 72 2.11 -19.38 10.88
N ALA A 73 2.24 -19.92 9.67
CA ALA A 73 2.27 -19.10 8.46
C ALA A 73 0.94 -18.37 8.29
N ALA A 74 0.99 -17.10 7.87
CA ALA A 74 -0.21 -16.27 7.72
C ALA A 74 -0.12 -15.39 6.48
N LYS A 75 -1.26 -15.16 5.83
CA LYS A 75 -1.40 -14.18 4.75
C LYS A 75 -1.84 -12.86 5.35
N LEU A 76 -1.04 -11.82 5.19
CA LEU A 76 -1.25 -10.51 5.78
C LEU A 76 -1.37 -9.45 4.69
N PRO A 77 -2.23 -8.43 4.86
CA PRO A 77 -2.21 -7.27 3.98
C PRO A 77 -0.91 -6.48 4.22
N LYS A 78 -0.31 -5.99 3.13
CA LYS A 78 0.85 -5.10 3.17
C LYS A 78 0.58 -3.90 2.28
N PHE A 79 0.66 -2.71 2.86
CA PHE A 79 0.70 -1.45 2.13
C PHE A 79 2.15 -1.01 1.94
N THR A 80 2.49 -0.57 0.72
CA THR A 80 3.79 0.03 0.40
C THR A 80 3.54 1.44 -0.11
N ALA A 81 3.99 2.44 0.64
CA ALA A 81 3.84 3.84 0.25
C ALA A 81 4.60 4.15 -1.05
N GLY A 82 3.90 4.84 -1.96
CA GLY A 82 4.39 5.27 -3.25
C GLY A 82 5.44 6.38 -3.12
N ALA A 83 6.09 6.69 -4.24
CA ALA A 83 7.11 7.74 -4.27
C ALA A 83 6.53 9.12 -3.94
N GLY A 84 5.35 9.43 -4.51
CA GLY A 84 4.68 10.71 -4.28
C GLY A 84 4.31 10.91 -2.82
N PHE A 85 3.75 9.88 -2.18
CA PHE A 85 3.39 9.97 -0.76
C PHE A 85 4.62 10.12 0.14
N LYS A 86 5.70 9.37 -0.11
CA LYS A 86 6.95 9.54 0.65
C LYS A 86 7.55 10.94 0.48
N ALA A 87 7.55 11.48 -0.74
CA ALA A 87 8.06 12.81 -1.01
C ALA A 87 7.21 13.92 -0.38
N ALA A 88 5.89 13.74 -0.31
CA ALA A 88 4.99 14.68 0.34
C ALA A 88 5.14 14.72 1.87
N VAL A 89 5.57 13.62 2.48
CA VAL A 89 5.77 13.52 3.94
C VAL A 89 7.21 13.85 4.36
N ASP A 90 8.19 13.45 3.56
CA ASP A 90 9.61 13.80 3.76
C ASP A 90 10.21 14.34 2.45
N PRO A 91 10.44 15.66 2.35
CA PRO A 91 10.99 16.27 1.14
C PRO A 91 12.43 15.81 0.83
N LYS A 92 13.18 15.27 1.81
CA LYS A 92 14.52 14.70 1.59
C LYS A 92 14.46 13.28 1.00
N ALA A 93 13.33 12.58 1.14
CA ALA A 93 13.12 11.26 0.54
C ALA A 93 12.95 11.33 -0.99
N ALA A 94 12.48 12.47 -1.51
CA ALA A 94 12.44 12.74 -2.96
C ALA A 94 13.86 12.80 -3.57
N ALA A 95 14.81 13.46 -2.87
CA ALA A 95 16.19 13.61 -3.33
C ALA A 95 16.95 12.26 -3.39
N LYS A 96 16.76 11.37 -2.40
CA LYS A 96 17.38 10.03 -2.39
C LYS A 96 16.89 9.13 -3.54
N LYS A 97 15.65 9.30 -4.01
CA LYS A 97 15.11 8.48 -5.11
C LYS A 97 15.46 9.04 -6.49
N ALA A 98 15.62 10.35 -6.62
CA ALA A 98 16.20 10.96 -7.83
C ALA A 98 17.65 10.49 -8.05
N ALA A 99 18.44 10.33 -6.98
CA ALA A 99 19.81 9.82 -7.05
C ALA A 99 19.93 8.30 -7.26
N ALA A 100 18.88 7.52 -6.97
CA ALA A 100 18.90 6.05 -7.05
C ALA A 100 18.32 5.47 -8.36
N LYS A 101 18.08 6.31 -9.39
CA LYS A 101 17.80 5.85 -10.75
C LYS A 101 19.12 5.89 -11.55
N PRO A 102 20.01 4.88 -11.47
CA PRO A 102 21.03 4.76 -12.50
C PRO A 102 20.30 4.56 -13.83
N ALA A 103 20.77 5.29 -14.83
CA ALA A 103 20.27 5.33 -16.18
C ALA A 103 19.82 3.94 -16.66
N ALA A 104 18.60 3.87 -17.18
CA ALA A 104 18.21 2.77 -18.04
C ALA A 104 19.21 2.74 -19.20
N LYS A 105 20.20 1.84 -19.11
CA LYS A 105 21.04 1.43 -20.23
C LYS A 105 20.07 1.05 -21.36
N PRO A 106 20.16 1.63 -22.56
CA PRO A 106 19.39 1.15 -23.69
C PRO A 106 19.82 -0.30 -23.93
N ALA A 107 18.88 -1.24 -23.78
CA ALA A 107 19.13 -2.64 -24.07
C ALA A 107 19.60 -2.76 -25.53
N ALA A 108 20.82 -3.24 -25.68
CA ALA A 108 21.45 -3.53 -26.95
C ALA A 108 20.56 -4.50 -27.76
N LYS A 109 20.15 -4.07 -28.96
CA LYS A 109 19.70 -5.00 -30.00
C LYS A 109 20.94 -5.71 -30.56
N ALA A 110 21.15 -6.96 -30.18
CA ALA A 110 22.10 -7.87 -30.80
C ALA A 110 21.38 -9.12 -31.38
N LYS A 111 21.16 -9.06 -32.70
CA LYS A 111 21.23 -10.09 -33.76
C LYS A 111 20.79 -11.56 -33.48
N LYS A 112 19.85 -12.06 -34.31
CA LYS A 112 20.00 -13.12 -35.35
C LYS A 112 18.66 -13.86 -35.60
N LYS A 113 18.11 -13.77 -36.80
CA LYS A 113 18.21 -14.82 -37.83
C LYS A 113 17.88 -14.19 -39.19
#